data_AF-A0A3D5JEB3-F1
#
_entry.id   AF-A0A3D5JEB3-F1
#
_cell.length_a   1.000
_cell.length_b   1.000
_cell.length_c   1.000
_cell.angle_alpha   90.00
_cell.angle_beta   90.00
_cell.angle_gamma   90.00
#
_symmetry.space_group_name_H-M   'P 1'
#
loop_
_entity.id
_entity.type
_entity.pdbx_description
1 polymer ?
#
loop_
_entity_poly.entity_id
_entity_poly.type
_entity_poly.pdbx_seq_one_letter_code
_entity_poly.pdbx_strand_id
1 'polypeptide(L)'
;INNGVYRSGFATSVEAYVDAVTKLFDALDRMEARLSTNRYLMGARLTEADWRFFTTLIRFDAVYVGHFKCNIRRIDDYPALSGYMRELYQMPGIAESVVMPHIKQHYYASHHTINPTGIVPVGPDLDFDAPHGRDGL
;
A
#
# COMPACT_ATOMS: atom_id res chain seq x y z
N ILE A 1 10.33 1.20 -0.06
CA ILE A 1 8.92 0.78 -0.26
C ILE A 1 8.30 1.51 -1.44
N ASN A 2 8.16 2.84 -1.41
CA ASN A 2 7.49 3.63 -2.47
C ASN A 2 8.01 3.36 -3.89
N ASN A 3 9.34 3.34 -4.09
CA ASN A 3 9.91 2.96 -5.39
C ASN A 3 9.97 1.43 -5.60
N GLY A 4 9.86 0.64 -4.53
CA GLY A 4 9.96 -0.82 -4.57
C GLY A 4 8.82 -1.46 -5.35
N VAL A 5 7.59 -0.97 -5.19
CA VAL A 5 6.42 -1.47 -5.92
C VAL A 5 6.56 -1.24 -7.43
N TYR A 6 7.11 -0.09 -7.84
CA TYR A 6 7.38 0.21 -9.26
C TYR A 6 8.50 -0.66 -9.82
N ARG A 7 9.58 -0.86 -9.07
CA ARG A 7 10.67 -1.77 -9.46
C ARG A 7 10.18 -3.20 -9.67
N SER A 8 9.21 -3.66 -8.86
CA SER A 8 8.57 -4.95 -9.03
C SER A 8 7.66 -4.97 -10.27
N GLY A 9 6.75 -3.99 -10.40
CA GLY A 9 5.77 -3.96 -11.47
C GLY A 9 6.32 -3.75 -12.88
N PHE A 10 7.43 -3.03 -13.02
CA PHE A 10 8.09 -2.74 -14.30
C PHE A 10 9.33 -3.60 -14.56
N ALA A 11 9.59 -4.62 -13.74
CA ALA A 11 10.70 -5.53 -13.98
C ALA A 11 10.57 -6.23 -15.34
N THR A 12 11.67 -6.27 -16.10
CA THR A 12 11.74 -6.91 -17.42
C THR A 12 12.41 -8.30 -17.37
N SER A 13 12.87 -8.73 -16.20
CA SER A 13 13.40 -10.09 -15.97
C SER A 13 12.86 -10.66 -14.66
N VAL A 14 12.87 -11.98 -14.56
CA VAL A 14 12.42 -12.70 -13.35
C VAL A 14 13.30 -12.35 -12.16
N GLU A 15 14.62 -12.29 -12.34
CA GLU A 15 15.58 -11.99 -11.29
C GLU A 15 15.38 -10.58 -10.72
N ALA A 16 15.15 -9.59 -11.59
CA ALA A 16 14.88 -8.22 -11.17
C ALA A 16 13.55 -8.11 -10.41
N TYR A 17 12.52 -8.84 -10.87
CA TYR A 17 11.23 -8.92 -10.19
C TYR A 17 11.38 -9.55 -8.80
N VAL A 18 12.02 -10.72 -8.71
CA VAL A 18 12.23 -11.46 -7.45
C VAL A 18 13.02 -10.62 -6.45
N ASP A 19 14.12 -9.97 -6.88
CA ASP A 19 14.90 -9.07 -6.01
C ASP A 19 14.05 -7.91 -5.48
N ALA A 20 13.29 -7.25 -6.36
CA ALA A 20 12.49 -6.09 -6.01
C ALA A 20 11.34 -6.44 -5.05
N VAL A 21 10.59 -7.49 -5.35
CA VAL A 21 9.43 -7.90 -4.54
C VAL A 21 9.88 -8.45 -3.18
N THR A 22 10.97 -9.21 -3.11
CA THR A 22 11.48 -9.74 -1.84
C THR A 22 11.96 -8.60 -0.92
N LYS A 23 12.76 -7.66 -1.44
CA LYS A 23 13.20 -6.48 -0.68
C LYS A 23 12.05 -5.56 -0.25
N LEU A 24 10.98 -5.51 -1.05
CA LEU A 24 9.77 -4.77 -0.70
C LEU A 24 9.11 -5.40 0.52
N PHE A 25 8.89 -6.71 0.51
CA PHE A 25 8.24 -7.41 1.63
C PHE A 25 9.12 -7.46 2.88
N ASP A 26 10.44 -7.59 2.78
CA ASP A 26 11.37 -7.43 3.91
C ASP A 26 11.26 -6.03 4.55
N ALA A 27 10.98 -5.00 3.75
CA ALA A 27 10.76 -3.66 4.26
C ALA A 27 9.38 -3.51 4.90
N LEU A 28 8.32 -4.11 4.34
CA LEU A 28 6.99 -4.12 4.95
C LEU A 28 6.99 -4.86 6.28
N ASP A 29 7.65 -6.02 6.37
CA ASP A 29 7.76 -6.81 7.60
C ASP A 29 8.47 -6.01 8.71
N ARG A 30 9.50 -5.24 8.36
CA ARG A 30 10.15 -4.31 9.33
C ARG A 30 9.22 -3.17 9.76
N MET A 31 8.36 -2.66 8.87
CA MET A 31 7.41 -1.61 9.22
C MET A 31 6.28 -2.15 10.09
N GLU A 32 5.79 -3.36 9.82
CA GLU A 32 4.83 -4.07 10.67
C GLU A 32 5.38 -4.22 12.09
N ALA A 33 6.60 -4.76 12.24
CA ALA A 33 7.23 -4.94 13.54
C ALA A 33 7.47 -3.61 14.29
N ARG A 34 7.70 -2.51 13.56
CA ARG A 34 7.85 -1.18 14.16
C ARG A 34 6.52 -0.60 14.62
N LEU A 35 5.50 -0.70 13.79
CA LEU A 35 4.17 -0.11 14.03
C LEU A 35 3.31 -0.93 14.99
N SER A 36 3.71 -2.16 15.32
CA SER A 36 3.07 -2.96 16.37
C SER A 36 3.29 -2.41 17.78
N THR A 37 4.35 -1.61 17.98
CA THR A 37 4.71 -1.02 19.28
C THR A 37 4.80 0.50 19.28
N ASN A 38 4.75 1.13 18.10
CA ASN A 38 4.79 2.58 17.95
C ASN A 38 3.55 3.03 17.18
N ARG A 39 2.90 4.10 17.64
CA ARG A 39 1.74 4.67 16.95
C ARG A 39 2.05 5.13 15.54
N TYR A 40 3.19 5.80 15.33
CA TYR A 40 3.67 6.30 14.04
C TYR A 40 5.12 5.88 13.77
N LEU A 41 5.62 6.14 12.56
CA LEU A 41 6.95 5.74 12.13
C LEU A 41 8.08 6.33 12.98
N MET A 42 7.87 7.47 13.64
CA MET A 42 8.87 8.12 14.50
C MET A 42 8.46 8.14 15.99
N GLY A 43 7.62 7.20 16.41
CA GLY A 43 7.12 7.09 17.78
C GLY A 43 5.71 7.65 17.92
N ALA A 44 5.46 8.48 18.94
CA ALA A 44 4.12 8.98 19.27
C ALA A 44 3.66 10.18 18.42
N ARG A 45 4.55 10.77 17.60
CA ARG A 45 4.23 11.95 16.79
C ARG A 45 4.19 11.62 15.30
N LEU A 46 3.13 12.08 14.66
CA LEU A 46 2.98 12.03 13.20
C LEU A 46 3.97 12.97 12.51
N THR A 47 4.57 12.49 11.43
CA THR A 47 5.59 13.19 10.65
C THR A 47 5.33 13.10 9.14
N GLU A 48 6.12 13.80 8.33
CA GLU A 48 6.05 13.65 6.88
C GLU A 48 6.34 12.22 6.40
N ALA A 49 7.11 11.44 7.16
CA ALA A 49 7.45 10.07 6.80
C ALA A 49 6.17 9.21 6.75
N ASP A 50 5.24 9.48 7.66
CA ASP A 50 3.99 8.76 7.77
C ASP A 50 3.09 8.99 6.55
N TRP A 51 2.98 10.23 6.11
CA TRP A 51 2.22 10.61 4.91
C TRP A 51 2.85 10.08 3.62
N ARG A 52 4.19 10.11 3.54
CA ARG A 52 4.92 9.50 2.41
C ARG A 52 4.70 8.00 2.33
N PHE A 53 4.53 7.32 3.48
CA PHE A 53 4.25 5.90 3.51
C PHE A 53 2.77 5.59 3.23
N PHE A 54 1.84 6.35 3.83
CA PHE A 54 0.40 6.23 3.66
C PHE A 54 -0.02 6.17 2.20
N THR A 55 0.50 7.09 1.39
CA THR A 55 0.18 7.16 -0.05
C THR A 55 0.53 5.87 -0.80
N THR A 56 1.51 5.10 -0.32
CA THR A 56 1.84 3.78 -0.87
C THR A 56 0.91 2.70 -0.33
N LEU A 57 0.64 2.69 0.99
CA LEU A 57 -0.24 1.70 1.62
C LEU A 57 -1.66 1.72 1.05
N ILE A 58 -2.27 2.92 0.96
CA ILE A 58 -3.66 3.08 0.53
C ILE A 58 -3.91 2.61 -0.91
N ARG A 59 -2.85 2.49 -1.73
CA ARG A 59 -2.92 2.01 -3.12
C ARG A 59 -2.54 0.53 -3.25
N PHE A 60 -2.01 -0.07 -2.21
CA PHE A 60 -1.31 -1.35 -2.31
C PHE A 60 -2.25 -2.48 -2.71
N ASP A 61 -3.32 -2.69 -1.96
CA ASP A 61 -4.24 -3.80 -2.20
C ASP A 61 -5.08 -3.57 -3.47
N ALA A 62 -5.46 -2.31 -3.72
CA ALA A 62 -6.25 -1.92 -4.88
C ALA A 62 -5.51 -2.02 -6.22
N VAL A 63 -4.18 -1.90 -6.19
CA VAL A 63 -3.36 -1.79 -7.41
C VAL A 63 -2.12 -2.66 -7.32
N TYR A 64 -1.22 -2.41 -6.37
CA TYR A 64 0.14 -2.98 -6.41
C TYR A 64 0.15 -4.50 -6.26
N VAL A 65 -0.78 -5.08 -5.49
CA VAL A 65 -0.94 -6.54 -5.37
C VAL A 65 -1.16 -7.18 -6.73
N GLY A 66 -2.14 -6.69 -7.50
CA GLY A 66 -2.45 -7.26 -8.82
C GLY A 66 -1.56 -6.69 -9.93
N HIS A 67 -1.67 -5.39 -10.18
CA HIS A 67 -1.05 -4.70 -11.32
C HIS A 67 0.48 -4.81 -11.32
N PHE A 68 1.10 -4.63 -10.15
CA PHE A 68 2.56 -4.71 -9.98
C PHE A 68 3.03 -6.05 -9.43
N LYS A 69 2.14 -7.05 -9.28
CA LYS A 69 2.46 -8.39 -8.79
C LYS A 69 3.15 -8.37 -7.41
N CYS A 70 2.89 -7.35 -6.59
CA CYS A 70 3.39 -7.28 -5.22
C CYS A 70 2.48 -8.12 -4.30
N ASN A 71 2.43 -9.44 -4.51
CA ASN A 71 1.35 -10.30 -4.03
C ASN A 71 1.78 -11.42 -3.06
N ILE A 72 2.89 -11.25 -2.33
CA ILE A 72 3.24 -12.20 -1.25
C ILE A 72 2.18 -12.12 -0.14
N ARG A 73 1.75 -10.90 0.22
CA ARG A 73 0.68 -10.58 1.18
C ARG A 73 0.00 -9.26 0.79
N ARG A 74 -1.25 -9.07 1.20
CA ARG A 74 -1.96 -7.78 1.16
C ARG A 74 -1.60 -6.94 2.38
N ILE A 75 -1.79 -5.62 2.34
CA ILE A 75 -1.70 -4.77 3.54
C ILE A 75 -2.75 -5.18 4.57
N ASP A 76 -3.92 -5.63 4.12
CA ASP A 76 -4.96 -6.17 5.00
C ASP A 76 -4.50 -7.41 5.81
N ASP A 77 -3.51 -8.17 5.31
CA ASP A 77 -2.95 -9.33 6.02
C ASP A 77 -1.89 -8.94 7.08
N TYR A 78 -1.59 -7.64 7.21
CA TYR A 78 -0.66 -7.07 8.20
C TYR A 78 -1.45 -6.26 9.27
N PRO A 79 -1.64 -6.79 10.49
CA PRO A 79 -2.47 -6.13 11.49
C PRO A 79 -2.04 -4.69 11.83
N ALA A 80 -0.74 -4.45 12.07
CA ALA A 80 -0.28 -3.12 12.43
C ALA A 80 -0.30 -2.15 11.24
N LEU A 81 0.10 -2.59 10.05
CA LEU A 81 0.04 -1.77 8.82
C LEU A 81 -1.40 -1.44 8.41
N SER A 82 -2.32 -2.40 8.44
CA SER A 82 -3.74 -2.20 8.15
C SER A 82 -4.36 -1.21 9.13
N GLY A 83 -4.13 -1.39 10.44
CA GLY A 83 -4.58 -0.43 11.45
C GLY A 83 -3.98 0.95 11.23
N TYR A 84 -2.68 1.04 10.97
CA TYR A 84 -1.98 2.31 10.76
C TYR A 84 -2.51 3.06 9.53
N MET A 85 -2.74 2.35 8.42
CA MET A 85 -3.34 2.93 7.22
C MET A 85 -4.75 3.47 7.49
N ARG A 86 -5.58 2.71 8.22
CA ARG A 86 -6.95 3.11 8.56
C ARG A 86 -6.98 4.31 9.51
N GLU A 87 -6.11 4.34 10.52
CA GLU A 87 -5.96 5.49 11.42
C GLU A 87 -5.66 6.77 10.64
N LEU A 88 -4.71 6.73 9.69
CA LEU A 88 -4.39 7.89 8.86
C LEU A 88 -5.52 8.27 7.89
N TYR A 89 -6.19 7.28 7.31
CA TYR A 89 -7.34 7.51 6.42
C TYR A 89 -8.50 8.23 7.15
N GLN A 90 -8.74 7.86 8.41
CA GLN A 90 -9.84 8.37 9.24
C GLN A 90 -9.53 9.74 9.87
N MET A 91 -8.33 10.30 9.66
CA MET A 91 -8.05 11.67 10.09
C MET A 91 -8.90 12.68 9.29
N PRO A 92 -9.36 13.78 9.93
CA PRO A 92 -10.23 14.77 9.27
C PRO A 92 -9.66 15.27 7.94
N GLY A 93 -10.45 15.17 6.88
CA GLY A 93 -10.12 15.62 5.52
C GLY A 93 -9.27 14.66 4.68
N ILE A 94 -8.75 13.55 5.24
CA ILE A 94 -7.89 12.63 4.49
C ILE A 94 -8.70 11.74 3.53
N ALA A 95 -9.83 11.20 3.96
CA ALA A 95 -10.69 10.36 3.12
C ALA A 95 -11.07 11.06 1.79
N GLU A 96 -11.35 12.36 1.82
CA GLU A 96 -11.69 13.18 0.65
C GLU A 96 -10.56 13.24 -0.39
N SER A 97 -9.32 13.02 0.03
CA SER A 97 -8.15 13.01 -0.86
C SER A 97 -7.94 11.66 -1.58
N VAL A 98 -8.67 10.60 -1.18
CA VAL A 98 -8.49 9.23 -1.69
C VAL A 98 -9.62 8.88 -2.66
N VAL A 99 -9.42 9.18 -3.94
CA VAL A 99 -10.39 8.82 -5.00
C VAL A 99 -9.99 7.49 -5.65
N MET A 100 -10.46 6.37 -5.07
CA MET A 100 -10.08 5.02 -5.51
C MET A 100 -10.39 4.72 -7.00
N PRO A 101 -11.52 5.16 -7.58
CA PRO A 101 -11.76 5.01 -9.01
C PRO A 101 -10.67 5.67 -9.88
N HIS A 102 -10.21 6.87 -9.52
CA HIS A 102 -9.13 7.55 -10.25
C HIS A 102 -7.81 6.80 -10.12
N ILE A 103 -7.50 6.31 -8.91
CA ILE A 103 -6.30 5.49 -8.66
C ILE A 103 -6.32 4.26 -9.57
N LYS A 104 -7.37 3.44 -9.50
CA LYS A 104 -7.46 2.20 -10.28
C LYS A 104 -7.46 2.46 -11.78
N GLN A 105 -8.26 3.42 -12.25
CA GLN A 105 -8.30 3.80 -13.66
C GLN A 105 -6.92 4.21 -14.17
N HIS A 106 -6.19 5.05 -13.43
CA HIS A 106 -4.88 5.51 -13.84
C HIS A 106 -3.91 4.33 -14.03
N TYR A 107 -3.75 3.46 -13.02
CA TYR A 107 -2.76 2.39 -13.11
C TYR A 107 -3.11 1.32 -14.14
N TYR A 108 -4.35 0.83 -14.14
CA TYR A 108 -4.74 -0.29 -14.99
C TYR A 108 -4.95 0.13 -16.44
N ALA A 109 -5.43 1.35 -16.71
CA ALA A 109 -5.72 1.79 -18.07
C ALA A 109 -4.57 2.54 -18.75
N SER A 110 -3.59 3.10 -18.00
CA SER A 110 -2.49 3.88 -18.62
C SER A 110 -1.24 3.03 -18.91
N HIS A 111 -1.02 1.95 -18.17
CA HIS A 111 0.19 1.12 -18.29
C HIS A 111 -0.02 -0.06 -19.27
N HIS A 112 -0.24 0.23 -20.55
CA HIS A 112 -0.49 -0.81 -21.57
C HIS A 112 0.67 -1.81 -21.73
N THR A 113 1.89 -1.46 -21.34
CA THR A 113 3.04 -2.38 -21.32
C THR A 113 2.91 -3.48 -20.26
N ILE A 114 2.16 -3.22 -19.19
CA ILE A 114 1.88 -4.18 -18.11
C ILE A 114 0.51 -4.82 -18.29
N ASN A 115 -0.50 -4.02 -18.68
CA ASN A 115 -1.89 -4.43 -18.84
C ASN A 115 -2.41 -4.03 -20.24
N PRO A 116 -2.13 -4.80 -21.30
CA PRO A 116 -2.49 -4.44 -22.67
C PRO A 116 -3.99 -4.23 -22.89
N THR A 117 -4.84 -4.96 -22.16
CA THR A 117 -6.30 -4.86 -22.31
C THR A 117 -6.89 -3.62 -21.63
N GLY A 118 -6.14 -2.96 -20.75
CA GLY A 118 -6.61 -1.80 -19.99
C GLY A 118 -7.75 -2.11 -19.01
N ILE A 119 -8.07 -3.40 -18.79
CA ILE A 119 -9.17 -3.80 -17.91
C ILE A 119 -8.84 -3.40 -16.47
N VAL A 120 -9.75 -2.66 -15.83
CA VAL A 120 -9.71 -2.29 -14.43
C VAL A 120 -10.43 -3.38 -13.62
N PRO A 121 -9.78 -4.05 -12.65
CA PRO A 121 -10.43 -5.06 -11.84
C PRO A 121 -11.53 -4.46 -10.97
N VAL A 122 -12.58 -5.23 -10.69
CA VAL A 122 -13.69 -4.79 -9.82
C VAL A 122 -13.24 -4.71 -8.37
N GLY A 123 -12.56 -5.75 -7.86
CA GLY A 123 -12.06 -5.79 -6.49
C GLY A 123 -10.73 -5.07 -6.26
N PRO A 124 -10.12 -5.26 -5.08
CA PRO A 124 -10.70 -5.91 -3.90
C PRO A 124 -11.82 -5.07 -3.27
N ASP A 125 -12.64 -5.68 -2.42
CA ASP A 125 -13.53 -4.97 -1.51
C ASP A 125 -12.69 -4.39 -0.36
N LEU A 126 -12.85 -3.10 -0.06
CA LEU A 126 -11.97 -2.34 0.82
C LEU A 126 -12.80 -1.55 1.82
N ASP A 127 -12.65 -1.86 3.10
CA ASP A 127 -13.27 -1.11 4.19
C ASP A 127 -12.20 -0.32 4.95
N PHE A 128 -11.99 0.94 4.53
CA PHE A 128 -11.06 1.85 5.19
C PHE A 128 -11.65 2.52 6.44
N ASP A 129 -12.96 2.40 6.66
CA ASP A 129 -13.68 2.98 7.79
C ASP A 129 -13.76 2.01 8.99
N ALA A 130 -13.38 0.74 8.79
CA ALA A 130 -13.25 -0.23 9.86
C ALA A 130 -12.37 0.27 11.03
N PRO A 131 -12.70 -0.02 12.31
CA PRO A 131 -11.93 0.44 13.47
C PRO A 131 -10.45 0.04 13.40
N HIS A 132 -9.55 1.02 13.50
CA HIS A 132 -8.10 0.78 13.34
C HIS A 132 -7.44 0.05 14.51
N GLY A 133 -8.02 0.12 15.72
CA GLY A 133 -7.53 -0.62 16.90
C GLY A 133 -6.18 -0.13 17.45
N ARG A 134 -5.85 1.16 17.25
CA ARG A 134 -4.54 1.74 17.61
C ARG A 134 -4.60 2.76 18.75
N ASP A 135 -5.76 2.94 19.38
CA ASP A 135 -5.95 3.94 20.43
C ASP A 135 -5.11 3.69 21.69
N GLY A 136 -4.67 2.45 21.90
CA GLY A 136 -3.84 2.04 23.04
C GLY A 136 -2.32 2.12 22.80
N LEU A 137 -1.87 2.63 21.64
CA LEU A 137 -0.45 2.78 21.27
C LEU A 137 0.06 4.22 21.44
#